data_AF-A0A1Z1F8G3-F1
#
_entry.id   AF-A0A1Z1F8G3-F1
#
_cell.length_a   1.000
_cell.length_b   1.000
_cell.length_c   1.000
_cell.angle_alpha   90.00
_cell.angle_beta   90.00
_cell.angle_gamma   90.00
#
_symmetry.space_group_name_H-M   'P 1'
#
loop_
_entity.id
_entity.type
_entity.pdbx_description
1 polymer ?
#
loop_
_entity_poly.entity_id
_entity_poly.type
_entity_poly.pdbx_seq_one_letter_code
_entity_poly.pdbx_strand_id
1 'polypeptide(L)'
;MPQLHLYRIEEVHGHDHFVIAPSGDVAAVYCECVGMPDSKPIMFRIHDGMVGLRDEAMRGLPALLAFGAVGVVRFDALDGWLMR
;
A
#
# COMPACT_ATOMS: atom_id res chain seq x y z
N MET A 1 10.02 14.32 9.82
CA MET A 1 9.80 12.95 9.33
C MET A 1 9.12 13.05 7.98
N PRO A 2 9.46 12.22 6.98
CA PRO A 2 8.75 12.25 5.70
C PRO A 2 7.28 11.88 5.92
N GLN A 3 6.38 12.58 5.21
CA GLN A 3 4.94 12.30 5.26
C GLN A 3 4.66 10.97 4.58
N LEU A 4 3.87 10.09 5.21
CA LEU A 4 3.47 8.83 4.60
C LEU A 4 2.21 9.01 3.75
N HIS A 5 2.12 8.22 2.71
CA HIS A 5 1.02 8.16 1.78
C HIS A 5 0.57 6.71 1.62
N LEU A 6 -0.71 6.52 1.31
CA LEU A 6 -1.24 5.23 0.90
C LEU A 6 -1.13 5.12 -0.62
N TYR A 7 -0.50 4.06 -1.11
CA TYR A 7 -0.42 3.72 -2.52
C TYR A 7 -1.20 2.45 -2.78
N ARG A 8 -1.91 2.39 -3.92
CA ARG A 8 -2.45 1.14 -4.46
C ARG A 8 -1.56 0.70 -5.61
N ILE A 9 -1.00 -0.48 -5.49
CA ILE A 9 -0.16 -1.12 -6.49
C ILE A 9 -1.00 -2.18 -7.19
N GLU A 10 -1.27 -1.92 -8.47
CA GLU A 10 -2.02 -2.82 -9.36
C GLU A 10 -1.00 -3.60 -10.20
N GLU A 11 -0.89 -4.91 -9.97
CA GLU A 11 -0.07 -5.78 -10.80
C GLU A 11 -0.82 -6.12 -12.09
N VAL A 12 -0.16 -5.98 -13.25
CA VAL A 12 -0.81 -6.11 -14.57
C VAL A 12 -1.53 -7.46 -14.76
N HIS A 13 -1.11 -8.53 -14.06
CA HIS A 13 -1.75 -9.86 -14.06
C HIS A 13 -1.91 -10.48 -12.65
N GLY A 14 -1.89 -9.65 -11.60
CA GLY A 14 -1.85 -10.14 -10.22
C GLY A 14 -2.93 -9.54 -9.33
N HIS A 15 -2.64 -9.47 -8.04
CA HIS A 15 -3.54 -8.89 -7.05
C HIS A 15 -3.15 -7.45 -6.73
N ASP A 16 -4.15 -6.65 -6.38
CA ASP A 16 -3.91 -5.31 -5.86
C ASP A 16 -3.35 -5.36 -4.45
N HIS A 17 -2.36 -4.52 -4.20
CA HIS A 17 -1.74 -4.35 -2.89
C HIS A 17 -1.81 -2.90 -2.45
N PHE A 18 -2.03 -2.67 -1.15
CA PHE A 18 -1.88 -1.34 -0.57
C PHE A 18 -0.56 -1.25 0.16
N VAL A 19 0.15 -0.14 -0.02
CA VAL A 19 1.45 0.11 0.61
C VAL A 19 1.45 1.50 1.23
N ILE A 20 1.87 1.57 2.48
CA ILE A 20 2.18 2.83 3.16
C ILE A 20 3.64 3.14 2.90
N ALA A 21 3.92 4.30 2.30
CA ALA A 21 5.29 4.70 1.97
C ALA A 21 5.43 6.23 1.88
N PRO A 22 6.63 6.78 2.02
CA PRO A 22 6.88 8.21 1.83
C PRO A 22 6.84 8.64 0.35
N SER A 23 7.03 7.72 -0.59
CA SER A 23 6.97 7.98 -2.04
C SER A 23 6.54 6.74 -2.81
N GLY A 24 6.11 6.93 -4.06
CA GLY A 24 5.81 5.82 -4.97
C GLY A 24 7.03 4.94 -5.24
N ASP A 25 8.24 5.51 -5.31
CA ASP A 25 9.48 4.74 -5.50
C ASP A 25 9.74 3.79 -4.32
N VAL A 26 9.52 4.26 -3.09
CA VAL A 26 9.67 3.41 -1.90
C VAL A 26 8.58 2.33 -1.88
N ALA A 27 7.36 2.64 -2.31
CA ALA A 27 6.30 1.65 -2.43
C ALA A 27 6.64 0.55 -3.46
N ALA A 28 7.25 0.92 -4.59
CA ALA A 28 7.71 0.00 -5.63
C ALA A 28 8.74 -1.01 -5.09
N VAL A 29 9.76 -0.52 -4.40
CA VAL A 29 10.81 -1.36 -3.78
C VAL A 29 10.21 -2.32 -2.76
N TYR A 30 9.26 -1.85 -1.95
CA TYR A 30 8.64 -2.70 -0.93
C TYR A 30 7.83 -3.85 -1.55
N CYS A 31 7.17 -3.61 -2.69
CA CYS A 31 6.49 -4.66 -3.44
C CYS A 31 7.46 -5.70 -4.03
N GLU A 32 8.61 -5.26 -4.54
CA GLU A 32 9.67 -6.17 -5.03
C GLU A 32 10.22 -7.05 -3.89
N CYS A 33 10.46 -6.47 -2.71
CA CYS A 33 11.06 -7.17 -1.57
C CYS A 33 10.12 -8.15 -0.85
N VAL A 34 8.80 -7.92 -0.86
CA VAL A 34 7.85 -8.67 -0.01
C VAL A 34 7.21 -9.88 -0.70
N GLY A 35 7.27 -9.99 -2.03
CA GLY A 35 6.33 -10.91 -2.71
C GLY A 35 6.75 -11.63 -3.96
N MET A 36 7.94 -11.46 -4.54
CA MET A 36 8.15 -11.98 -5.89
C MET A 36 9.35 -12.94 -5.97
N PRO A 37 9.09 -14.28 -6.00
CA PRO A 37 10.15 -15.26 -6.17
C PRO A 37 10.82 -15.04 -7.52
N ASP A 38 12.14 -15.13 -7.49
CA ASP A 38 13.07 -14.87 -8.58
C ASP A 38 12.53 -15.16 -9.99
N SER A 39 12.79 -14.21 -10.90
CA SER A 39 13.11 -14.40 -12.34
C SER A 39 12.23 -13.80 -13.42
N LYS A 40 11.22 -12.94 -13.12
CA LYS A 40 10.54 -12.18 -14.19
C LYS A 40 10.33 -10.71 -13.84
N PRO A 41 10.61 -9.78 -14.79
CA PRO A 41 10.21 -8.40 -14.63
C PRO A 41 8.69 -8.34 -14.58
N ILE A 42 8.16 -7.77 -13.50
CA ILE A 42 6.73 -7.61 -13.28
C ILE A 42 6.41 -6.13 -13.46
N MET A 43 5.42 -5.85 -14.32
CA MET A 43 4.91 -4.51 -14.52
C MET A 43 3.78 -4.27 -13.52
N PHE A 44 3.88 -3.17 -12.80
CA PHE A 44 2.83 -2.68 -11.91
C PHE A 44 2.54 -1.21 -12.20
N ARG A 45 1.34 -0.78 -11.82
CA ARG A 45 0.95 0.63 -11.79
C ARG A 45 0.81 1.08 -10.35
N ILE A 46 1.33 2.26 -10.06
CA ILE A 46 1.21 2.89 -8.74
C ILE A 46 0.15 3.98 -8.84
N HIS A 47 -0.85 3.88 -7.99
CA HIS A 47 -1.94 4.82 -7.88
C HIS A 47 -1.94 5.48 -6.50
N ASP A 48 -2.60 6.63 -6.40
CA ASP A 48 -3.04 7.14 -5.10
C ASP A 48 -4.01 6.11 -4.48
N GLY A 49 -3.61 5.54 -3.35
CA GLY A 49 -4.35 4.47 -2.68
C GLY A 49 -5.60 4.95 -1.95
N MET A 50 -5.82 6.27 -1.85
CA MET A 50 -7.04 6.83 -1.27
C MET A 50 -8.21 6.86 -2.28
N VAL A 51 -7.91 6.83 -3.58
CA VAL A 51 -8.93 6.92 -4.63
C VAL A 51 -9.78 5.66 -4.64
N GLY A 52 -11.10 5.83 -4.46
CA GLY A 52 -12.07 4.74 -4.47
C GLY A 52 -12.17 3.96 -3.16
N LEU A 53 -11.51 4.41 -2.08
CA LEU A 53 -11.77 3.87 -0.75
C LEU A 53 -13.19 4.20 -0.29
N ARG A 54 -13.80 3.24 0.40
CA ARG A 54 -15.07 3.46 1.11
C ARG A 54 -14.82 4.25 2.40
N ASP A 55 -15.86 4.92 2.89
CA ASP A 55 -15.77 5.79 4.08
C ASP A 55 -15.25 5.06 5.33
N GLU A 56 -15.54 3.75 5.47
CA GLU A 56 -15.04 2.97 6.61
C GLU A 56 -13.52 2.82 6.56
N ALA A 57 -12.95 2.65 5.36
CA ALA A 57 -11.51 2.55 5.16
C ALA A 57 -10.80 3.90 5.34
N MET A 58 -11.53 5.00 5.25
CA MET A 58 -10.99 6.34 5.55
C MET A 58 -10.85 6.58 7.05
N ARG A 59 -11.61 5.84 7.89
CA ARG A 59 -11.55 5.99 9.34
C ARG A 59 -10.22 5.45 9.88
N GLY A 60 -9.45 6.30 10.55
CA GLY A 60 -8.15 5.95 11.13
C GLY A 60 -6.96 6.03 10.16
N LEU A 61 -7.21 6.09 8.85
CA LEU A 61 -6.16 6.23 7.84
C LEU A 61 -5.31 7.49 8.05
N PRO A 62 -5.85 8.70 8.35
CA PRO A 62 -5.02 9.87 8.62
C PRO A 62 -4.03 9.70 9.77
N ALA A 63 -4.44 9.03 10.85
CA ALA A 63 -3.55 8.75 11.99
C ALA A 63 -2.47 7.73 11.60
N LEU A 64 -2.85 6.71 10.84
CA LEU A 64 -1.91 5.72 10.31
C LEU A 64 -0.89 6.36 9.35
N LEU A 65 -1.29 7.32 8.52
CA LEU A 65 -0.36 8.05 7.64
C LEU A 65 0.51 9.07 8.39
N ALA A 66 0.10 9.52 9.56
CA ALA A 66 0.89 10.42 10.39
C ALA A 66 1.95 9.68 11.24
N PHE A 67 1.65 8.47 11.71
CA PHE A 67 2.44 7.78 12.73
C PHE A 67 2.76 6.31 12.45
N GLY A 68 2.22 5.75 11.37
CA GLY A 68 2.39 4.34 11.01
C GLY A 68 3.79 4.02 10.51
N ALA A 69 3.97 2.74 10.17
CA ALA A 69 5.19 2.24 9.56
C ALA A 69 5.04 2.14 8.04
N VAL A 70 6.18 2.20 7.34
CA VAL A 70 6.24 1.83 5.92
C VAL A 70 5.97 0.33 5.80
N GLY A 71 5.08 -0.06 4.88
CA GLY A 71 4.87 -1.47 4.57
C GLY A 71 3.56 -1.80 3.88
N VAL A 72 3.38 -3.08 3.58
CA VAL A 72 2.17 -3.61 2.94
C VAL A 72 1.04 -3.66 3.97
N VAL A 73 -0.12 -3.15 3.59
CA VAL A 73 -1.31 -3.14 4.43
C VAL A 73 -2.50 -3.76 3.72
N ARG A 74 -3.46 -4.24 4.50
CA ARG A 74 -4.78 -4.65 4.04
C ARG A 74 -5.84 -4.02 4.93
N PHE A 75 -6.98 -3.67 4.34
CA PHE A 75 -8.13 -3.22 5.12
C PHE A 75 -9.03 -4.41 5.47
N ASP A 76 -9.31 -4.57 6.76
CA ASP A 76 -10.32 -5.47 7.31
C ASP A 76 -11.51 -4.65 7.81
N ALA A 77 -12.73 -5.11 7.54
CA ALA A 77 -13.93 -4.35 7.88
C ALA A 77 -14.20 -4.27 9.40
N LEU A 78 -13.69 -5.22 10.18
CA LEU A 78 -13.84 -5.28 11.62
C LEU A 78 -12.64 -4.62 12.31
N ASP A 79 -11.43 -4.96 11.87
CA ASP A 79 -10.20 -4.56 12.55
C ASP A 79 -9.53 -3.30 11.96
N GLY A 80 -10.00 -2.82 10.80
CA GLY A 80 -9.45 -1.67 10.11
C GLY A 80 -8.17 -2.01 9.33
N TRP A 81 -7.23 -1.07 9.28
CA TRP A 81 -5.97 -1.27 8.56
C TRP A 81 -5.01 -2.17 9.33
N LEU A 82 -4.61 -3.28 8.70
CA LEU A 82 -3.70 -4.28 9.25
C LEU A 82 -2.40 -4.32 8.43
N MET A 83 -1.27 -4.35 9.12
CA MET A 83 0.04 -4.62 8.52
C MET A 83 0.15 -6.11 8.18
N ARG A 84 0.72 -6.42 7.01
CA ARG A 84 1.01 -7.78 6.58
C ARG A 84 2.46 -8.16 6.85
#